data_AF-A0AAU6ZHN6-F1
#
_entry.id   AF-A0AAU6ZHN6-F1
#
_cell.length_a   1.000
_cell.length_b   1.000
_cell.length_c   1.000
_cell.angle_alpha   90.00
_cell.angle_beta   90.00
_cell.angle_gamma   90.00
#
_symmetry.space_group_name_H-M   'P 1'
#
loop_
_entity.id
_entity.type
_entity.pdbx_description
1 polymer ?
#
loop_
_entity_poly.entity_id
_entity_poly.type
_entity_poly.pdbx_seq_one_letter_code
_entity_poly.pdbx_strand_id
1 'polypeptide(L)'
;MGYPFERHRNAPSPGTEGFATLDTNKDGAWNGSDAAYAPYYPGDDVVDWVGLTAYHDDTGGKSAVNTLPADGELASMLTRSGSEDFYSSYVQQRGKPMVLQTSAFYSPSVTAMANRDLKLSWWTQTLQTSTSTPFDRIAAVVWDERTSTRDTGVASIDWRLTGDASLAEAAGAALAKSSLTTAPVTAIIGGQQAGRSNALSGAAAWTVAAALAIILIALWQLPRRVAAVGSWGYGEASRRDSRIDFLRGVAIVFVVVNHLGMISLFQLLTQEAVGFVSGAELFVLFSGFVVGMVYGPKVKEDFGKVVDLTARRAGKLYVTALAVLVGVFLLSLLPFFQTDALTTYVDQGTGGAGHNAVGRTYDLYAGMESLLQFPVPANVLPAIVMLQFGPWQFNVMGLYVILLLISPLILAALTKGKALWVLAATLVIYAVGTITRFRLLPSQFEDSFPLLVWQVLFVIGMVAGFHRRKISAWLLAHRWVVAVCTVMSVAFTFLSWCNPYLANSFDLRLAIIPDTAYRAMYDAFFGRTYLDPGRLLNVLVLVVTAYAFLTAYWKPVARALGWFFIPLGQATLYVFVLHVVLIAVVANIPMLRQGEIYINTAAYAVVLGLLWVMVKRRFLFGSIPT
;
A
#
# COMPACT_ATOMS: atom_id res chain seq x y z
N MET A 1 8.33 -34.71 -3.07
CA MET A 1 7.79 -33.90 -1.96
C MET A 1 8.73 -34.07 -0.78
N GLY A 2 9.42 -33.01 -0.37
CA GLY A 2 10.33 -33.03 0.77
C GLY A 2 9.63 -32.56 2.04
N TYR A 3 10.36 -32.57 3.16
CA TYR A 3 9.92 -31.97 4.41
C TYR A 3 9.58 -30.49 4.21
N PRO A 4 8.38 -30.01 4.57
CA PRO A 4 7.90 -28.68 4.16
C PRO A 4 8.49 -27.53 4.98
N PHE A 5 9.17 -27.82 6.10
CA PHE A 5 9.70 -26.81 7.00
C PHE A 5 11.22 -26.73 6.91
N GLU A 6 11.74 -25.57 6.53
CA GLU A 6 13.19 -25.29 6.55
C GLU A 6 13.61 -24.70 7.90
N ARG A 7 14.84 -25.00 8.33
CA ARG A 7 15.46 -24.35 9.50
C ARG A 7 15.63 -22.85 9.25
N HIS A 8 14.81 -22.04 9.90
CA HIS A 8 15.00 -20.58 9.95
C HIS A 8 15.78 -20.15 11.20
N ARG A 9 16.32 -18.93 11.21
CA ARG A 9 17.12 -18.36 12.32
C ARG A 9 16.44 -18.37 13.71
N ASN A 10 15.10 -18.43 13.73
CA ASN A 10 14.31 -18.48 14.97
C ASN A 10 13.90 -19.90 15.36
N ALA A 11 14.45 -20.94 14.72
CA ALA A 11 14.03 -22.32 14.99
C ALA A 11 14.49 -22.71 16.41
N PRO A 12 13.67 -23.47 17.16
CA PRO A 12 14.07 -23.94 18.49
C PRO A 12 15.43 -24.65 18.43
N SER A 13 16.33 -24.30 19.35
CA SER A 13 17.65 -24.91 19.42
C SER A 13 17.56 -26.33 20.01
N PRO A 14 18.44 -27.27 19.61
CA PRO A 14 18.53 -28.57 20.25
C PRO A 14 18.60 -28.46 21.77
N GLY A 15 17.80 -29.27 22.48
CA GLY A 15 17.70 -29.24 23.95
C GLY A 15 16.64 -28.28 24.51
N THR A 16 15.93 -27.53 23.67
CA THR A 16 14.74 -26.76 24.08
C THR A 16 13.46 -27.60 23.98
N GLU A 17 12.43 -27.25 24.75
CA GLU A 17 11.11 -27.90 24.70
C GLU A 17 10.49 -27.82 23.29
N GLY A 18 10.63 -26.66 22.63
CA GLY A 18 10.18 -26.48 21.25
C GLY A 18 10.89 -27.41 20.26
N PHE A 19 12.19 -27.68 20.46
CA PHE A 19 12.91 -28.63 19.61
C PHE A 19 12.47 -30.07 19.87
N ALA A 20 12.27 -30.44 21.14
CA ALA A 20 11.78 -31.77 21.50
C ALA A 20 10.37 -32.07 20.95
N THR A 21 9.58 -31.03 20.68
CA THR A 21 8.27 -31.15 20.04
C THR A 21 8.38 -31.38 18.53
N LEU A 22 9.42 -30.85 17.90
CA LEU A 22 9.68 -30.97 16.45
C LEU A 22 10.43 -32.26 16.08
N ASP A 23 11.27 -32.77 16.99
CA ASP A 23 11.97 -34.06 16.89
C ASP A 23 11.02 -35.21 17.30
N THR A 24 10.08 -35.51 16.41
CA THR A 24 9.00 -36.48 16.62
C THR A 24 9.49 -37.92 16.69
N ASN A 25 10.61 -38.24 16.02
CA ASN A 25 11.22 -39.57 16.05
C ASN A 25 12.27 -39.72 17.19
N LYS A 26 12.62 -38.62 17.87
CA LYS A 26 13.56 -38.54 18.99
C LYS A 26 14.98 -38.98 18.65
N ASP A 27 15.42 -38.76 17.42
CA ASP A 27 16.77 -39.10 16.95
C ASP A 27 17.79 -37.96 17.21
N GLY A 28 17.33 -36.84 17.77
CA GLY A 28 18.15 -35.67 18.04
C GLY A 28 18.29 -34.72 16.84
N ALA A 29 17.61 -34.97 15.73
CA ALA A 29 17.71 -34.21 14.50
C ALA A 29 16.34 -33.96 13.84
N TRP A 30 15.83 -32.74 13.98
CA TRP A 30 14.65 -32.27 13.23
C TRP A 30 14.90 -32.25 11.71
N ASN A 31 14.34 -33.22 10.97
CA ASN A 31 14.57 -33.42 9.54
C ASN A 31 13.37 -34.12 8.82
N GLY A 32 13.56 -34.52 7.56
CA GLY A 32 12.49 -35.15 6.75
C GLY A 32 12.02 -36.55 7.17
N SER A 33 12.64 -37.12 8.21
CA SER A 33 12.20 -38.33 8.89
C SER A 33 11.22 -38.06 10.05
N ASP A 34 10.99 -36.79 10.40
CA ASP A 34 9.97 -36.40 11.36
C ASP A 34 8.58 -36.27 10.73
N ALA A 35 7.54 -36.41 11.56
CA ALA A 35 6.19 -36.03 11.16
C ALA A 35 6.14 -34.53 10.94
N ALA A 36 5.77 -34.11 9.74
CA ALA A 36 5.77 -32.72 9.35
C ALA A 36 4.68 -31.95 10.10
N TYR A 37 3.47 -32.51 10.18
CA TYR A 37 2.30 -31.76 10.62
C TYR A 37 1.92 -32.02 12.08
N ALA A 38 2.32 -33.15 12.66
CA ALA A 38 1.91 -33.55 14.01
C ALA A 38 2.22 -32.52 15.10
N PRO A 39 3.39 -31.85 15.12
CA PRO A 39 3.71 -30.82 16.12
C PRO A 39 2.77 -29.61 16.11
N TYR A 40 2.06 -29.38 15.00
CA TYR A 40 1.20 -28.22 14.79
C TYR A 40 -0.28 -28.55 14.87
N TYR A 41 -0.65 -29.82 15.08
CA TYR A 41 -2.05 -30.23 15.21
C TYR A 41 -2.53 -30.03 16.67
N PRO A 42 -3.41 -29.06 16.95
CA PRO A 42 -3.70 -28.64 18.32
C PRO A 42 -4.66 -29.59 19.08
N GLY A 43 -5.32 -30.53 18.39
CA GLY A 43 -6.24 -31.49 18.99
C GLY A 43 -7.57 -31.61 18.24
N ASP A 44 -8.23 -32.76 18.37
CA ASP A 44 -9.51 -33.01 17.70
C ASP A 44 -10.67 -32.20 18.29
N ASP A 45 -10.54 -31.71 19.53
CA ASP A 45 -11.54 -30.93 20.26
C ASP A 45 -11.60 -29.45 19.83
N VAL A 46 -10.53 -28.94 19.20
CA VAL A 46 -10.41 -27.55 18.76
C VAL A 46 -10.29 -27.39 17.24
N VAL A 47 -10.24 -28.49 16.49
CA VAL A 47 -10.16 -28.48 15.02
C VAL A 47 -11.49 -28.88 14.40
N ASP A 48 -12.15 -27.95 13.71
CA ASP A 48 -13.38 -28.26 12.96
C ASP A 48 -13.09 -28.78 11.54
N TRP A 49 -12.07 -28.22 10.87
CA TRP A 49 -11.70 -28.53 9.49
C TRP A 49 -10.19 -28.66 9.35
N VAL A 50 -9.75 -29.51 8.44
CA VAL A 50 -8.34 -29.66 8.06
C VAL A 50 -8.11 -28.99 6.71
N GLY A 51 -7.04 -28.19 6.60
CA GLY A 51 -6.68 -27.50 5.37
C GLY A 51 -5.36 -28.03 4.81
N LEU A 52 -5.28 -28.15 3.48
CA LEU A 52 -4.00 -28.32 2.79
C LEU A 52 -3.97 -27.49 1.51
N THR A 53 -2.83 -26.86 1.25
CA THR A 53 -2.55 -26.14 0.01
C THR A 53 -1.70 -27.04 -0.89
N ALA A 54 -2.21 -27.39 -2.07
CA ALA A 54 -1.52 -28.23 -3.04
C ALA A 54 -1.56 -27.55 -4.42
N TYR A 55 -0.44 -27.00 -4.86
CA TYR A 55 -0.31 -26.32 -6.16
C TYR A 55 0.46 -27.19 -7.14
N HIS A 56 0.03 -27.19 -8.39
CA HIS A 56 0.89 -27.67 -9.47
C HIS A 56 1.95 -26.61 -9.78
N ASP A 57 3.17 -26.85 -9.31
CA ASP A 57 4.35 -25.99 -9.51
C ASP A 57 5.63 -26.84 -9.59
N ASP A 58 6.02 -27.22 -10.81
CA ASP A 58 7.22 -28.01 -11.07
C ASP A 58 8.52 -27.20 -11.09
N THR A 59 8.46 -25.91 -10.77
CA THR A 59 9.67 -25.09 -10.75
C THR A 59 10.63 -25.48 -9.62
N GLY A 60 10.12 -26.05 -8.52
CA GLY A 60 10.91 -26.42 -7.34
C GLY A 60 11.72 -25.25 -6.77
N GLY A 61 11.20 -24.02 -6.85
CA GLY A 61 11.91 -22.80 -6.45
C GLY A 61 12.89 -22.22 -7.49
N LYS A 62 13.04 -22.85 -8.66
CA LYS A 62 14.02 -22.48 -9.71
C LYS A 62 13.36 -21.72 -10.86
N SER A 63 13.99 -21.74 -12.04
CA SER A 63 13.51 -21.11 -13.27
C SER A 63 12.08 -21.52 -13.61
N ALA A 64 11.31 -20.58 -14.16
CA ALA A 64 9.95 -20.84 -14.58
C ALA A 64 9.91 -21.93 -15.65
N VAL A 65 9.02 -22.91 -15.46
CA VAL A 65 8.70 -23.96 -16.41
C VAL A 65 7.19 -24.12 -16.45
N ASN A 66 6.65 -24.38 -17.64
CA ASN A 66 5.24 -24.71 -17.81
C ASN A 66 5.17 -26.18 -18.21
N THR A 67 4.74 -27.03 -17.30
CA THR A 67 4.65 -28.49 -17.46
C THR A 67 3.20 -28.94 -17.32
N LEU A 68 2.87 -30.11 -17.84
CA LEU A 68 1.58 -30.72 -17.54
C LEU A 68 1.68 -31.44 -16.19
N PRO A 69 0.60 -31.45 -15.39
CA PRO A 69 0.58 -32.25 -14.19
C PRO A 69 0.69 -33.73 -14.54
N ALA A 70 1.40 -34.48 -13.69
CA ALA A 70 1.50 -35.92 -13.82
C ALA A 70 0.17 -36.59 -13.46
N ASP A 71 -0.09 -37.79 -14.00
CA ASP A 71 -1.28 -38.56 -13.67
C ASP A 71 -1.33 -38.88 -12.16
N GLY A 72 -2.42 -38.49 -11.50
CA GLY A 72 -2.61 -38.71 -10.06
C GLY A 72 -1.71 -37.84 -9.16
N GLU A 73 -1.10 -36.78 -9.70
CA GLU A 73 -0.23 -35.86 -8.95
C GLU A 73 -0.92 -35.32 -7.70
N LEU A 74 -2.14 -34.78 -7.80
CA LEU A 74 -2.88 -34.27 -6.64
C LEU A 74 -3.11 -35.36 -5.57
N ALA A 75 -3.55 -36.55 -5.98
CA ALA A 75 -3.75 -37.67 -5.05
C ALA A 75 -2.44 -38.06 -4.35
N SER A 76 -1.31 -38.02 -5.07
CA SER A 76 0.03 -38.22 -4.50
C SER A 76 0.40 -37.10 -3.52
N MET A 77 0.07 -35.84 -3.82
CA MET A 77 0.27 -34.72 -2.89
C MET A 77 -0.52 -34.91 -1.59
N LEU A 78 -1.76 -35.41 -1.66
CA LEU A 78 -2.60 -35.65 -0.49
C LEU A 78 -2.12 -36.82 0.39
N THR A 79 -1.47 -37.82 -0.21
CA THR A 79 -1.08 -39.08 0.46
C THR A 79 0.41 -39.19 0.76
N ARG A 80 1.22 -38.22 0.34
CA ARG A 80 2.69 -38.21 0.54
C ARG A 80 3.22 -36.84 0.95
N SER A 81 2.34 -35.96 1.45
CA SER A 81 2.73 -34.62 1.89
C SER A 81 3.65 -34.72 3.10
N GLY A 82 4.81 -34.04 3.06
CA GLY A 82 5.76 -34.07 4.19
C GLY A 82 6.23 -35.47 4.60
N SER A 83 6.32 -36.39 3.64
CA SER A 83 6.67 -37.80 3.86
C SER A 83 5.63 -38.62 4.64
N GLU A 84 4.42 -38.11 4.84
CA GLU A 84 3.32 -38.81 5.52
C GLU A 84 2.03 -38.81 4.68
N ASP A 85 1.12 -39.74 4.99
CA ASP A 85 -0.23 -39.76 4.42
C ASP A 85 -1.11 -38.75 5.17
N PHE A 86 -1.06 -37.50 4.72
CA PHE A 86 -1.77 -36.39 5.32
C PHE A 86 -3.29 -36.63 5.34
N TYR A 87 -3.85 -37.07 4.22
CA TYR A 87 -5.28 -37.28 4.11
C TYR A 87 -5.76 -38.39 5.05
N SER A 88 -5.07 -39.53 5.09
CA SER A 88 -5.40 -40.60 6.03
C SER A 88 -5.30 -40.13 7.48
N SER A 89 -4.18 -39.50 7.85
CA SER A 89 -3.82 -39.19 9.25
C SER A 89 -4.65 -38.05 9.85
N TYR A 90 -4.93 -37.00 9.07
CA TYR A 90 -5.59 -35.80 9.60
C TYR A 90 -7.06 -35.69 9.19
N VAL A 91 -7.49 -36.34 8.10
CA VAL A 91 -8.87 -36.23 7.58
C VAL A 91 -9.66 -37.50 7.87
N GLN A 92 -9.22 -38.66 7.37
CA GLN A 92 -10.00 -39.91 7.51
C GLN A 92 -10.02 -40.43 8.94
N GLN A 93 -8.85 -40.66 9.55
CA GLN A 93 -8.75 -41.26 10.89
C GLN A 93 -9.38 -40.37 11.98
N ARG A 94 -9.32 -39.05 11.79
CA ARG A 94 -9.89 -38.07 12.73
C ARG A 94 -11.33 -37.69 12.41
N GLY A 95 -11.89 -38.20 11.32
CA GLY A 95 -13.26 -37.92 10.88
C GLY A 95 -13.52 -36.45 10.55
N LYS A 96 -12.50 -35.67 10.18
CA LYS A 96 -12.60 -34.24 9.90
C LYS A 96 -12.94 -33.98 8.42
N PRO A 97 -13.70 -32.93 8.09
CA PRO A 97 -13.81 -32.44 6.71
C PRO A 97 -12.52 -31.73 6.28
N MET A 98 -12.23 -31.75 4.98
CA MET A 98 -11.06 -31.09 4.40
C MET A 98 -11.44 -29.92 3.48
N VAL A 99 -10.70 -28.81 3.60
CA VAL A 99 -10.61 -27.76 2.58
C VAL A 99 -9.31 -27.94 1.80
N LEU A 100 -9.42 -28.12 0.49
CA LEU A 100 -8.28 -28.14 -0.42
C LEU A 100 -8.12 -26.78 -1.08
N GLN A 101 -7.01 -26.10 -0.84
CA GLN A 101 -6.63 -24.93 -1.62
C GLN A 101 -5.70 -25.36 -2.77
N THR A 102 -6.00 -24.97 -4.00
CA THR A 102 -5.19 -25.38 -5.16
C THR A 102 -5.12 -24.33 -6.26
N SER A 103 -4.13 -24.44 -7.13
CA SER A 103 -3.99 -23.69 -8.37
C SER A 103 -2.86 -24.30 -9.21
N ALA A 104 -2.66 -23.80 -10.43
CA ALA A 104 -1.61 -24.26 -11.33
C ALA A 104 -0.74 -23.11 -11.82
N PHE A 105 0.58 -23.30 -11.71
CA PHE A 105 1.59 -22.35 -12.12
C PHE A 105 1.55 -22.18 -13.65
N TYR A 106 1.58 -20.93 -14.11
CA TYR A 106 1.83 -20.62 -15.51
C TYR A 106 2.67 -19.36 -15.63
N SER A 107 3.77 -19.43 -16.37
CA SER A 107 4.58 -18.26 -16.71
C SER A 107 4.39 -17.88 -18.18
N PRO A 108 3.89 -16.68 -18.50
CA PRO A 108 3.78 -16.20 -19.88
C PRO A 108 5.13 -16.03 -20.58
N SER A 109 6.24 -15.97 -19.83
CA SER A 109 7.59 -15.88 -20.41
C SER A 109 8.10 -17.21 -20.98
N VAL A 110 7.38 -18.32 -20.76
CA VAL A 110 7.77 -19.67 -21.19
C VAL A 110 6.72 -20.18 -22.19
N THR A 111 7.10 -20.27 -23.46
CA THR A 111 6.16 -20.60 -24.55
C THR A 111 6.00 -22.10 -24.82
N ALA A 112 6.66 -22.97 -24.03
CA ALA A 112 6.71 -24.41 -24.29
C ALA A 112 5.35 -25.12 -24.13
N MET A 113 4.42 -24.55 -23.35
CA MET A 113 3.11 -25.13 -23.06
C MET A 113 2.04 -24.05 -23.06
N ALA A 114 0.85 -24.36 -23.59
CA ALA A 114 -0.27 -23.45 -23.56
C ALA A 114 -0.87 -23.37 -22.14
N ASN A 115 -1.18 -22.15 -21.68
CA ASN A 115 -1.84 -21.89 -20.39
C ASN A 115 -3.11 -22.73 -20.21
N ARG A 116 -3.88 -22.85 -21.31
CA ARG A 116 -5.15 -23.56 -21.33
C ARG A 116 -4.97 -25.04 -21.01
N ASP A 117 -4.05 -25.72 -21.68
CA ASP A 117 -3.90 -27.18 -21.56
C ASP A 117 -3.39 -27.55 -20.17
N LEU A 118 -2.41 -26.80 -19.65
CA LEU A 118 -1.89 -26.95 -18.30
C LEU A 118 -2.99 -26.79 -17.25
N LYS A 119 -3.71 -25.66 -17.28
CA LYS A 119 -4.73 -25.36 -16.26
C LYS A 119 -5.93 -26.28 -16.35
N LEU A 120 -6.38 -26.64 -17.55
CA LEU A 120 -7.48 -27.58 -17.71
C LEU A 120 -7.10 -29.00 -17.28
N SER A 121 -5.85 -29.43 -17.51
CA SER A 121 -5.38 -30.72 -17.03
C SER A 121 -5.40 -30.78 -15.49
N TRP A 122 -4.83 -29.76 -14.82
CA TRP A 122 -4.84 -29.69 -13.36
C TRP A 122 -6.26 -29.55 -12.78
N TRP A 123 -7.09 -28.70 -13.39
CA TRP A 123 -8.48 -28.52 -12.97
C TRP A 123 -9.28 -29.81 -13.09
N THR A 124 -9.12 -30.54 -14.20
CA THR A 124 -9.79 -31.84 -14.39
C THR A 124 -9.34 -32.85 -13.34
N GLN A 125 -8.04 -32.94 -13.06
CA GLN A 125 -7.52 -33.82 -12.02
C GLN A 125 -8.01 -33.42 -10.61
N THR A 126 -8.14 -32.13 -10.35
CA THR A 126 -8.72 -31.58 -9.12
C THR A 126 -10.16 -32.02 -8.93
N LEU A 127 -11.00 -31.84 -9.95
CA LEU A 127 -12.39 -32.27 -9.92
C LEU A 127 -12.50 -33.79 -9.73
N GLN A 128 -11.76 -34.57 -10.51
CA GLN A 128 -11.76 -36.04 -10.40
C GLN A 128 -11.36 -36.51 -9.01
N THR A 129 -10.26 -35.99 -8.47
CA THR A 129 -9.75 -36.38 -7.15
C THR A 129 -10.74 -35.99 -6.05
N SER A 130 -11.20 -34.74 -6.04
CA SER A 130 -12.11 -34.22 -5.01
C SER A 130 -13.49 -34.87 -5.00
N THR A 131 -13.93 -35.44 -6.12
CA THR A 131 -15.21 -36.16 -6.20
C THR A 131 -15.07 -37.69 -6.12
N SER A 132 -13.86 -38.20 -5.91
CA SER A 132 -13.59 -39.64 -5.87
C SER A 132 -13.84 -40.25 -4.49
N THR A 133 -14.20 -41.54 -4.45
CA THR A 133 -14.45 -42.27 -3.19
C THR A 133 -13.29 -42.23 -2.19
N PRO A 134 -12.01 -42.35 -2.61
CA PRO A 134 -10.89 -42.25 -1.67
C PRO A 134 -10.78 -40.90 -0.96
N PHE A 135 -11.30 -39.82 -1.57
CA PHE A 135 -11.20 -38.45 -1.07
C PHE A 135 -12.57 -37.82 -0.76
N ASP A 136 -13.52 -38.63 -0.29
CA ASP A 136 -14.92 -38.28 -0.03
C ASP A 136 -15.17 -37.21 1.05
N ARG A 137 -14.14 -36.85 1.83
CA ARG A 137 -14.18 -35.81 2.87
C ARG A 137 -13.60 -34.49 2.42
N ILE A 138 -13.19 -34.34 1.16
CA ILE A 138 -12.92 -33.03 0.57
C ILE A 138 -14.26 -32.29 0.43
N ALA A 139 -14.56 -31.47 1.43
CA ALA A 139 -15.83 -30.77 1.54
C ALA A 139 -15.80 -29.40 0.84
N ALA A 140 -14.62 -28.84 0.59
CA ALA A 140 -14.46 -27.62 -0.20
C ALA A 140 -13.16 -27.64 -1.01
N VAL A 141 -13.24 -27.12 -2.24
CA VAL A 141 -12.08 -26.82 -3.08
C VAL A 141 -12.04 -25.32 -3.33
N VAL A 142 -10.92 -24.68 -2.96
CA VAL A 142 -10.69 -23.26 -3.15
C VAL A 142 -9.60 -23.08 -4.20
N TRP A 143 -9.98 -22.55 -5.37
CA TRP A 143 -9.01 -22.17 -6.39
C TRP A 143 -8.36 -20.83 -6.02
N ASP A 144 -7.02 -20.78 -5.96
CA ASP A 144 -6.26 -19.55 -5.72
C ASP A 144 -6.20 -18.70 -7.00
N GLU A 145 -7.20 -17.84 -7.17
CA GLU A 145 -7.41 -16.99 -8.34
C GLU A 145 -6.59 -15.70 -8.25
N ARG A 146 -5.30 -15.79 -8.60
CA ARG A 146 -4.40 -14.64 -8.54
C ARG A 146 -3.33 -14.62 -9.63
N THR A 147 -2.52 -13.59 -9.62
CA THR A 147 -1.34 -13.41 -10.47
C THR A 147 -0.23 -12.91 -9.54
N SER A 148 0.99 -13.43 -9.67
CA SER A 148 2.10 -13.13 -8.76
C SER A 148 3.43 -12.98 -9.51
N THR A 149 4.51 -12.66 -8.79
CA THR A 149 5.87 -12.51 -9.32
C THR A 149 6.86 -13.18 -8.36
N ARG A 150 7.77 -14.03 -8.83
CA ARG A 150 8.79 -14.64 -7.94
C ARG A 150 9.94 -13.66 -7.66
N ASP A 151 10.57 -13.80 -6.48
CA ASP A 151 11.49 -12.86 -5.79
C ASP A 151 12.70 -12.26 -6.56
N THR A 152 12.90 -12.61 -7.83
CA THR A 152 13.89 -11.96 -8.70
C THR A 152 13.28 -10.99 -9.72
N GLY A 153 11.95 -10.86 -9.78
CA GLY A 153 11.28 -9.99 -10.76
C GLY A 153 11.38 -10.47 -12.21
N VAL A 154 11.93 -11.68 -12.46
CA VAL A 154 12.19 -12.20 -13.81
C VAL A 154 11.05 -13.07 -14.36
N ALA A 155 10.18 -13.62 -13.50
CA ALA A 155 9.07 -14.48 -13.93
C ALA A 155 7.72 -13.99 -13.37
N SER A 156 6.85 -13.50 -14.26
CA SER A 156 5.44 -13.25 -13.97
C SER A 156 4.68 -14.59 -13.97
N ILE A 157 3.82 -14.79 -12.97
CA ILE A 157 3.08 -16.03 -12.77
C ILE A 157 1.58 -15.73 -12.81
N ASP A 158 0.84 -16.49 -13.60
CA ASP A 158 -0.61 -16.42 -13.71
C ASP A 158 -1.27 -17.68 -13.15
N TRP A 159 -1.95 -17.57 -12.02
CA TRP A 159 -2.69 -18.65 -11.36
C TRP A 159 -4.18 -18.65 -11.73
N ARG A 160 -4.64 -17.69 -12.54
CA ARG A 160 -6.06 -17.48 -12.82
C ARG A 160 -6.65 -18.56 -13.73
N LEU A 161 -7.77 -19.14 -13.33
CA LEU A 161 -8.61 -19.98 -14.18
C LEU A 161 -9.59 -19.13 -15.01
N THR A 162 -9.90 -17.91 -14.54
CA THR A 162 -10.86 -16.99 -15.18
C THR A 162 -10.21 -15.85 -15.97
N GLY A 163 -8.87 -15.83 -16.04
CA GLY A 163 -8.10 -14.78 -16.71
C GLY A 163 -8.24 -14.75 -18.23
N ASP A 164 -8.73 -15.84 -18.82
CA ASP A 164 -9.03 -15.98 -20.25
C ASP A 164 -10.44 -16.54 -20.44
N ALA A 165 -11.22 -15.94 -21.34
CA ALA A 165 -12.63 -16.32 -21.53
C ALA A 165 -12.78 -17.76 -22.01
N SER A 166 -11.89 -18.23 -22.88
CA SER A 166 -11.95 -19.58 -23.42
C SER A 166 -11.61 -20.63 -22.37
N LEU A 167 -10.63 -20.35 -21.52
CA LEU A 167 -10.25 -21.19 -20.39
C LEU A 167 -11.36 -21.22 -19.34
N ALA A 168 -11.92 -20.06 -18.99
CA ALA A 168 -13.01 -19.94 -18.03
C ALA A 168 -14.24 -20.74 -18.45
N GLU A 169 -14.62 -20.67 -19.73
CA GLU A 169 -15.75 -21.42 -20.28
C GLU A 169 -15.50 -22.94 -20.19
N ALA A 170 -14.30 -23.39 -20.56
CA ALA A 170 -13.94 -24.80 -20.49
C ALA A 170 -13.87 -25.34 -19.05
N ALA A 171 -13.31 -24.55 -18.13
CA ALA A 171 -13.26 -24.89 -16.71
C ALA A 171 -14.67 -24.96 -16.09
N GLY A 172 -15.54 -24.00 -16.46
CA GLY A 172 -16.95 -23.99 -16.05
C GLY A 172 -17.72 -25.20 -16.59
N ALA A 173 -17.47 -25.60 -17.84
CA ALA A 173 -18.07 -26.79 -18.43
C ALA A 173 -17.60 -28.09 -17.75
N ALA A 174 -16.33 -28.17 -17.32
CA ALA A 174 -15.83 -29.29 -16.54
C ALA A 174 -16.45 -29.34 -15.13
N LEU A 175 -16.57 -28.19 -14.47
CA LEU A 175 -17.19 -28.07 -13.14
C LEU A 175 -18.67 -28.47 -13.17
N ALA A 176 -19.43 -28.04 -14.18
CA ALA A 176 -20.83 -28.38 -14.35
C ALA A 176 -21.09 -29.88 -14.56
N LYS A 177 -20.07 -30.65 -14.97
CA LYS A 177 -20.13 -32.11 -15.09
C LYS A 177 -19.73 -32.86 -13.82
N SER A 178 -19.14 -32.16 -12.86
CA SER A 178 -18.71 -32.74 -11.58
C SER A 178 -19.88 -32.79 -10.58
N SER A 179 -19.72 -33.54 -9.48
CA SER A 179 -20.67 -33.53 -8.36
C SER A 179 -20.46 -32.36 -7.40
N LEU A 180 -19.44 -31.51 -7.63
CA LEU A 180 -19.23 -30.32 -6.81
C LEU A 180 -20.35 -29.31 -7.06
N THR A 181 -20.92 -28.79 -5.97
CA THR A 181 -21.96 -27.76 -6.05
C THR A 181 -21.32 -26.39 -5.98
N THR A 182 -21.67 -25.51 -6.91
CA THR A 182 -21.38 -24.08 -6.81
C THR A 182 -22.56 -23.39 -6.16
N ALA A 183 -22.42 -23.07 -4.89
CA ALA A 183 -23.38 -22.26 -4.15
C ALA A 183 -22.64 -21.26 -3.27
N PRO A 184 -23.25 -20.14 -2.89
CA PRO A 184 -22.73 -19.31 -1.81
C PRO A 184 -22.55 -20.17 -0.55
N VAL A 185 -21.31 -20.25 -0.04
CA VAL A 185 -20.97 -21.02 1.17
C VAL A 185 -21.70 -20.47 2.41
N THR A 186 -22.21 -19.24 2.32
CA THR A 186 -23.09 -18.60 3.30
C THR A 186 -24.30 -17.99 2.59
N ALA A 187 -25.45 -17.89 3.28
CA ALA A 187 -26.53 -17.02 2.82
C ALA A 187 -25.96 -15.60 2.64
N ILE A 188 -26.04 -15.05 1.43
CA ILE A 188 -25.52 -13.73 1.11
C ILE A 188 -26.34 -12.69 1.90
N ILE A 189 -25.87 -12.32 3.09
CA ILE A 189 -26.36 -11.15 3.81
C ILE A 189 -25.62 -9.94 3.24
N GLY A 190 -26.15 -9.38 2.16
CA GLY A 190 -25.60 -8.19 1.50
C GLY A 190 -24.78 -8.54 0.26
N GLY A 191 -25.29 -8.13 -0.90
CA GLY A 191 -24.70 -8.42 -2.19
C GLY A 191 -23.41 -7.68 -2.44
N GLN A 192 -22.27 -8.37 -2.30
CA GLN A 192 -21.22 -8.21 -3.29
C GLN A 192 -21.48 -9.20 -4.42
N GLN A 193 -22.29 -8.77 -5.40
CA GLN A 193 -22.15 -9.34 -6.73
C GLN A 193 -20.70 -9.12 -7.15
N ALA A 194 -20.01 -10.18 -7.57
CA ALA A 194 -18.72 -10.05 -8.24
C ALA A 194 -18.89 -9.04 -9.38
N GLY A 195 -18.38 -7.83 -9.18
CA GLY A 195 -18.51 -6.76 -10.15
C GLY A 195 -17.87 -7.22 -11.44
N ARG A 196 -18.61 -7.15 -12.56
CA ARG A 196 -18.00 -7.24 -13.88
C ARG A 196 -16.81 -6.27 -13.88
N SER A 197 -15.64 -6.72 -14.32
CA SER A 197 -14.49 -5.83 -14.49
C SER A 197 -14.91 -4.67 -15.40
N ASN A 198 -14.96 -3.46 -14.86
CA ASN A 198 -15.22 -2.23 -15.62
C ASN A 198 -13.95 -1.87 -16.42
N ALA A 199 -13.65 -2.71 -17.40
CA ALA A 199 -12.49 -2.56 -18.26
C ALA A 199 -12.93 -2.02 -19.63
N LEU A 200 -12.40 -0.85 -20.00
CA LEU A 200 -12.44 -0.41 -21.39
C LEU A 200 -11.27 -1.04 -22.13
N SER A 201 -11.55 -1.69 -23.25
CA SER A 201 -10.54 -2.29 -24.13
C SER A 201 -10.71 -1.80 -25.57
N GLY A 202 -9.71 -2.08 -26.40
CA GLY A 202 -9.73 -1.74 -27.82
C GLY A 202 -9.89 -0.22 -28.07
N ALA A 203 -10.68 0.15 -29.08
CA ALA A 203 -10.86 1.55 -29.48
C ALA A 203 -11.45 2.42 -28.35
N ALA A 204 -12.32 1.86 -27.50
CA ALA A 204 -12.96 2.59 -26.41
C ALA A 204 -11.97 3.03 -25.32
N ALA A 205 -10.88 2.29 -25.12
CA ALA A 205 -9.83 2.70 -24.19
C ALA A 205 -9.00 3.87 -24.77
N TRP A 206 -8.76 3.85 -26.08
CA TRP A 206 -8.01 4.92 -26.78
C TRP A 206 -8.77 6.22 -26.92
N THR A 207 -10.11 6.21 -26.90
CA THR A 207 -10.89 7.47 -26.86
C THR A 207 -10.62 8.27 -25.58
N VAL A 208 -10.31 7.62 -24.46
CA VAL A 208 -9.89 8.29 -23.22
C VAL A 208 -8.55 8.99 -23.40
N ALA A 209 -7.59 8.35 -24.09
CA ALA A 209 -6.31 8.97 -24.43
C ALA A 209 -6.51 10.23 -25.30
N ALA A 210 -7.37 10.14 -26.31
CA ALA A 210 -7.70 11.26 -27.18
C ALA A 210 -8.39 12.40 -26.39
N ALA A 211 -9.33 12.07 -25.51
CA ALA A 211 -9.99 13.06 -24.65
C ALA A 211 -8.99 13.78 -23.73
N LEU A 212 -8.05 13.06 -23.10
CA LEU A 212 -6.98 13.66 -22.30
C LEU A 212 -6.10 14.60 -23.13
N ALA A 213 -5.75 14.22 -24.36
CA ALA A 213 -4.97 15.07 -25.26
C ALA A 213 -5.73 16.35 -25.64
N ILE A 214 -7.04 16.25 -25.92
CA ILE A 214 -7.89 17.41 -26.21
C ILE A 214 -7.96 18.35 -24.99
N ILE A 215 -8.19 17.79 -23.80
CA ILE A 215 -8.23 18.56 -22.54
C ILE A 215 -6.89 19.26 -22.31
N LEU A 216 -5.77 18.55 -22.50
CA LEU A 216 -4.42 19.12 -22.36
C LEU A 216 -4.21 20.31 -23.30
N ILE A 217 -4.58 20.17 -24.58
CA ILE A 217 -4.48 21.25 -25.57
C ILE A 217 -5.38 22.42 -25.15
N ALA A 218 -6.62 22.15 -24.76
CA ALA A 218 -7.56 23.17 -24.31
C ALA A 218 -7.03 23.95 -23.11
N LEU A 219 -6.51 23.26 -22.08
CA LEU A 219 -5.95 23.87 -20.87
C LEU A 219 -4.77 24.83 -21.16
N TRP A 220 -3.98 24.55 -22.19
CA TRP A 220 -2.87 25.41 -22.61
C TRP A 220 -3.30 26.56 -23.53
N GLN A 221 -4.33 26.36 -24.37
CA GLN A 221 -4.78 27.34 -25.36
C GLN A 221 -5.79 28.34 -24.78
N LEU A 222 -6.64 27.94 -23.83
CA LEU A 222 -7.70 28.80 -23.25
C LEU A 222 -7.15 30.12 -22.69
N PRO A 223 -6.10 30.12 -21.83
CA PRO A 223 -5.57 31.36 -21.24
C PRO A 223 -4.87 32.25 -22.26
N ARG A 224 -4.44 31.69 -23.40
CA ARG A 224 -3.77 32.43 -24.47
C ARG A 224 -4.76 33.08 -25.44
N ARG A 225 -5.90 32.41 -25.69
CA ARG A 225 -6.87 32.82 -26.71
C ARG A 225 -8.07 33.59 -26.14
N VAL A 226 -8.37 33.42 -24.86
CA VAL A 226 -9.55 34.04 -24.22
C VAL A 226 -9.09 35.03 -23.15
N ALA A 227 -9.23 36.33 -23.45
CA ALA A 227 -8.81 37.42 -22.54
C ALA A 227 -9.44 37.33 -21.14
N ALA A 228 -10.71 36.89 -21.05
CA ALA A 228 -11.40 36.68 -19.78
C ALA A 228 -10.70 35.64 -18.88
N VAL A 229 -10.12 34.59 -19.47
CA VAL A 229 -9.37 33.53 -18.76
C VAL A 229 -8.03 34.05 -18.27
N GLY A 230 -7.41 34.99 -19.00
CA GLY A 230 -6.18 35.67 -18.56
C GLY A 230 -6.35 36.38 -17.21
N SER A 231 -7.57 36.83 -16.88
CA SER A 231 -7.88 37.46 -15.60
C SER A 231 -8.02 36.50 -14.42
N TRP A 232 -8.06 35.18 -14.66
CA TRP A 232 -8.24 34.14 -13.64
C TRP A 232 -6.96 33.81 -12.87
N GLY A 233 -5.82 34.29 -13.35
CA GLY A 233 -4.52 34.00 -12.78
C GLY A 233 -4.40 34.38 -11.30
N TYR A 234 -3.40 33.76 -10.66
CA TYR A 234 -3.06 34.03 -9.27
C TYR A 234 -2.57 35.49 -9.11
N GLY A 235 -3.22 36.24 -8.23
CA GLY A 235 -2.94 37.67 -8.02
C GLY A 235 -3.00 38.12 -6.57
N GLU A 236 -2.86 37.21 -5.59
CA GLU A 236 -2.90 37.61 -4.18
C GLU A 236 -1.64 38.40 -3.77
N ALA A 237 -1.86 39.57 -3.15
CA ALA A 237 -0.83 40.46 -2.59
C ALA A 237 -0.28 39.99 -1.22
N SER A 238 -0.73 38.84 -0.72
CA SER A 238 -0.36 38.28 0.58
C SER A 238 1.09 37.75 0.60
N ARG A 239 1.77 37.90 1.75
CA ARG A 239 3.12 37.32 1.99
C ARG A 239 3.10 35.78 2.03
N ARG A 240 1.92 35.16 2.19
CA ARG A 240 1.66 33.71 2.21
C ARG A 240 1.02 33.28 0.89
N ASP A 241 1.58 32.23 0.26
CA ASP A 241 1.08 31.67 -1.00
C ASP A 241 -0.04 30.66 -0.76
N SER A 242 -1.29 31.06 -1.02
CA SER A 242 -2.49 30.26 -0.77
C SER A 242 -2.56 28.99 -1.64
N ARG A 243 -1.83 28.93 -2.77
CA ARG A 243 -1.76 27.72 -3.61
C ARG A 243 -1.05 26.58 -2.88
N ILE A 244 -0.05 26.90 -2.07
CA ILE A 244 0.69 25.90 -1.30
C ILE A 244 -0.21 25.33 -0.19
N ASP A 245 -0.99 26.17 0.47
CA ASP A 245 -1.97 25.69 1.45
C ASP A 245 -3.06 24.85 0.76
N PHE A 246 -3.55 25.26 -0.42
CA PHE A 246 -4.50 24.46 -1.19
C PHE A 246 -3.96 23.07 -1.52
N LEU A 247 -2.73 22.96 -2.06
CA LEU A 247 -2.11 21.68 -2.41
C LEU A 247 -1.85 20.80 -1.18
N ARG A 248 -1.46 21.41 -0.05
CA ARG A 248 -1.37 20.71 1.24
C ARG A 248 -2.73 20.19 1.70
N GLY A 249 -3.79 20.97 1.49
CA GLY A 249 -5.17 20.59 1.72
C GLY A 249 -5.60 19.38 0.90
N VAL A 250 -5.28 19.37 -0.40
CA VAL A 250 -5.52 18.21 -1.27
C VAL A 250 -4.75 16.99 -0.77
N ALA A 251 -3.46 17.14 -0.46
CA ALA A 251 -2.63 16.04 0.03
C ALA A 251 -3.18 15.43 1.33
N ILE A 252 -3.63 16.25 2.29
CA ILE A 252 -4.18 15.72 3.55
C ILE A 252 -5.55 15.06 3.36
N VAL A 253 -6.38 15.55 2.44
CA VAL A 253 -7.64 14.87 2.10
C VAL A 253 -7.36 13.51 1.46
N PHE A 254 -6.37 13.39 0.57
CA PHE A 254 -5.96 12.11 0.00
C PHE A 254 -5.47 11.14 1.08
N VAL A 255 -4.68 11.65 2.02
CA VAL A 255 -4.24 10.90 3.21
C VAL A 255 -5.44 10.39 4.02
N VAL A 256 -6.41 11.26 4.36
CA VAL A 256 -7.60 10.85 5.13
C VAL A 256 -8.41 9.79 4.40
N VAL A 257 -8.65 9.98 3.10
CA VAL A 257 -9.46 9.05 2.30
C VAL A 257 -8.80 7.68 2.25
N ASN A 258 -7.49 7.64 1.95
CA ASN A 258 -6.75 6.39 1.80
C ASN A 258 -6.57 5.66 3.14
N HIS A 259 -6.44 6.37 4.27
CA HIS A 259 -6.28 5.75 5.59
C HIS A 259 -7.58 5.16 6.16
N LEU A 260 -8.74 5.67 5.77
CA LEU A 260 -10.03 5.09 6.17
C LEU A 260 -10.32 3.76 5.47
N GLY A 261 -9.78 3.54 4.27
CA GLY A 261 -9.84 2.24 3.58
C GLY A 261 -11.22 1.72 3.19
N MET A 262 -12.30 2.52 3.33
CA MET A 262 -13.66 2.09 3.00
C MET A 262 -13.95 2.23 1.50
N ILE A 263 -14.57 1.22 0.90
CA ILE A 263 -15.02 1.27 -0.50
C ILE A 263 -15.98 2.45 -0.69
N SER A 264 -15.62 3.43 -1.53
CA SER A 264 -16.41 4.65 -1.76
C SER A 264 -16.08 5.32 -3.08
N LEU A 265 -16.94 6.25 -3.52
CA LEU A 265 -16.69 7.09 -4.69
C LEU A 265 -15.50 8.05 -4.49
N PHE A 266 -15.09 8.32 -3.25
CA PHE A 266 -13.93 9.18 -2.99
C PHE A 266 -12.61 8.49 -3.37
N GLN A 267 -12.53 7.15 -3.25
CA GLN A 267 -11.33 6.41 -3.63
C GLN A 267 -11.01 6.54 -5.13
N LEU A 268 -12.04 6.70 -5.98
CA LEU A 268 -11.91 6.98 -7.42
C LEU A 268 -11.07 8.24 -7.72
N LEU A 269 -10.97 9.16 -6.75
CA LEU A 269 -10.36 10.48 -6.92
C LEU A 269 -9.04 10.64 -6.16
N THR A 270 -8.65 9.70 -5.29
CA THR A 270 -7.50 9.88 -4.37
C THR A 270 -6.37 8.88 -4.59
N GLN A 271 -6.67 7.60 -4.82
CA GLN A 271 -5.64 6.56 -4.91
C GLN A 271 -5.15 6.43 -6.34
N GLU A 272 -3.95 6.97 -6.60
CA GLU A 272 -3.28 6.98 -7.91
C GLU A 272 -4.11 7.53 -9.08
N ALA A 273 -5.25 8.16 -8.80
CA ALA A 273 -6.20 8.70 -9.78
C ALA A 273 -5.59 9.77 -10.69
N VAL A 274 -4.54 10.45 -10.22
CA VAL A 274 -3.82 11.52 -10.94
C VAL A 274 -2.36 11.14 -11.23
N GLY A 275 -2.11 9.83 -11.39
CA GLY A 275 -0.80 9.22 -11.60
C GLY A 275 -0.35 8.38 -10.40
N PHE A 276 0.79 7.68 -10.54
CA PHE A 276 1.50 6.94 -9.47
C PHE A 276 2.02 7.83 -8.32
N VAL A 277 1.11 8.52 -7.63
CA VAL A 277 1.39 9.45 -6.53
C VAL A 277 0.33 9.23 -5.45
N SER A 278 0.76 9.20 -4.20
CA SER A 278 -0.09 9.17 -3.02
C SER A 278 -0.07 10.52 -2.29
N GLY A 279 -1.04 10.69 -1.38
CA GLY A 279 -1.06 11.87 -0.50
C GLY A 279 0.21 12.00 0.36
N ALA A 280 0.90 10.90 0.68
CA ALA A 280 2.10 10.92 1.52
C ALA A 280 3.29 11.59 0.82
N GLU A 281 3.58 11.30 -0.46
CA GLU A 281 4.69 11.96 -1.18
C GLU A 281 4.48 13.48 -1.26
N LEU A 282 3.25 13.90 -1.59
CA LEU A 282 2.89 15.31 -1.64
C LEU A 282 3.03 15.96 -0.26
N PHE A 283 2.56 15.29 0.79
CA PHE A 283 2.63 15.78 2.16
C PHE A 283 4.09 16.00 2.62
N VAL A 284 4.99 15.06 2.34
CA VAL A 284 6.43 15.15 2.66
C VAL A 284 7.11 16.26 1.88
N LEU A 285 6.88 16.32 0.57
CA LEU A 285 7.47 17.35 -0.30
C LEU A 285 7.02 18.75 0.11
N PHE A 286 5.71 18.98 0.32
CA PHE A 286 5.22 20.31 0.71
C PHE A 286 5.64 20.71 2.13
N SER A 287 5.81 19.75 3.04
CA SER A 287 6.35 20.03 4.38
C SER A 287 7.78 20.55 4.28
N GLY A 288 8.63 19.92 3.46
CA GLY A 288 9.97 20.42 3.15
C GLY A 288 9.92 21.81 2.52
N PHE A 289 9.05 22.01 1.53
CA PHE A 289 8.86 23.30 0.86
C PHE A 289 8.52 24.43 1.83
N VAL A 290 7.59 24.21 2.75
CA VAL A 290 7.21 25.20 3.77
C VAL A 290 8.39 25.49 4.70
N VAL A 291 9.15 24.48 5.14
CA VAL A 291 10.35 24.67 5.97
C VAL A 291 11.39 25.55 5.25
N GLY A 292 11.69 25.24 3.99
CA GLY A 292 12.60 26.02 3.15
C GLY A 292 12.16 27.48 2.96
N MET A 293 10.86 27.67 2.71
CA MET A 293 10.26 28.99 2.49
C MET A 293 10.23 29.86 3.75
N VAL A 294 9.89 29.28 4.91
CA VAL A 294 9.65 30.01 6.16
C VAL A 294 10.93 30.24 6.96
N TYR A 295 11.78 29.21 7.07
CA TYR A 295 13.00 29.29 7.88
C TYR A 295 14.22 29.72 7.06
N GLY A 296 14.19 29.61 5.74
CA GLY A 296 15.31 30.02 4.87
C GLY A 296 15.80 31.45 5.11
N PRO A 297 14.92 32.48 5.12
CA PRO A 297 15.32 33.85 5.46
C PRO A 297 15.83 33.98 6.90
N LYS A 298 15.19 33.29 7.85
CA LYS A 298 15.50 33.37 9.29
C LYS A 298 16.86 32.79 9.65
N VAL A 299 17.32 31.74 8.94
CA VAL A 299 18.64 31.14 9.17
C VAL A 299 19.78 32.13 8.90
N LYS A 300 19.58 33.09 8.00
CA LYS A 300 20.59 34.14 7.74
C LYS A 300 20.69 35.15 8.87
N GLU A 301 19.59 35.35 9.60
CA GLU A 301 19.50 36.31 10.70
C GLU A 301 20.00 35.67 12.00
N ASP A 302 19.47 34.49 12.34
CA ASP A 302 19.77 33.80 13.59
C ASP A 302 19.62 32.27 13.41
N PHE A 303 20.76 31.60 13.27
CA PHE A 303 20.80 30.14 13.14
C PHE A 303 20.32 29.43 14.41
N GLY A 304 20.70 29.93 15.60
CA GLY A 304 20.35 29.32 16.88
C GLY A 304 18.85 29.31 17.12
N LYS A 305 18.17 30.42 16.77
CA LYS A 305 16.71 30.50 16.84
C LYS A 305 16.02 29.54 15.87
N VAL A 306 16.57 29.30 14.68
CA VAL A 306 16.00 28.30 13.77
C VAL A 306 16.15 26.90 14.34
N VAL A 307 17.32 26.56 14.90
CA VAL A 307 17.55 25.28 15.59
C VAL A 307 16.54 25.08 16.73
N ASP A 308 16.33 26.09 17.58
CA ASP A 308 15.35 26.02 18.69
C ASP A 308 13.92 25.82 18.16
N LEU A 309 13.50 26.59 17.15
CA LEU A 309 12.16 26.47 16.57
C LEU A 309 11.91 25.11 15.91
N THR A 310 12.88 24.57 15.17
CA THR A 310 12.76 23.26 14.52
C THR A 310 12.83 22.13 15.54
N ALA A 311 13.70 22.22 16.55
CA ALA A 311 13.82 21.23 17.62
C ALA A 311 12.57 21.17 18.50
N ARG A 312 12.02 22.32 18.91
CA ARG A 312 10.74 22.37 19.64
C ARG A 312 9.60 21.77 18.82
N ARG A 313 9.57 22.03 17.51
CA ARG A 313 8.57 21.44 16.61
C ARG A 313 8.75 19.93 16.50
N ALA A 314 9.97 19.45 16.30
CA ALA A 314 10.29 18.02 16.26
C ALA A 314 9.89 17.33 17.57
N GLY A 315 10.22 17.92 18.72
CA GLY A 315 9.82 17.42 20.04
C GLY A 315 8.31 17.33 20.21
N LYS A 316 7.56 18.36 19.78
CA LYS A 316 6.07 18.30 19.79
C LYS A 316 5.53 17.16 18.93
N LEU A 317 6.08 16.94 17.73
CA LEU A 317 5.68 15.83 16.86
C LEU A 317 5.98 14.48 17.51
N TYR A 318 7.16 14.33 18.09
CA TYR A 318 7.57 13.11 18.78
C TYR A 318 6.65 12.79 19.96
N VAL A 319 6.38 13.76 20.84
CA VAL A 319 5.46 13.58 21.97
C VAL A 319 4.04 13.27 21.49
N THR A 320 3.59 13.90 20.39
CA THR A 320 2.28 13.60 19.81
C THR A 320 2.23 12.15 19.29
N ALA A 321 3.29 11.66 18.64
CA ALA A 321 3.39 10.28 18.19
C ALA A 321 3.35 9.29 19.36
N LEU A 322 4.11 9.58 20.42
CA LEU A 322 4.10 8.76 21.62
C LEU A 322 2.72 8.74 22.30
N ALA A 323 2.05 9.90 22.37
CA ALA A 323 0.71 10.00 22.95
C ALA A 323 -0.34 9.24 22.14
N VAL A 324 -0.28 9.29 20.80
CA VAL A 324 -1.17 8.51 19.93
C VAL A 324 -0.91 7.02 20.07
N LEU A 325 0.37 6.59 20.06
CA LEU A 325 0.78 5.20 20.26
C LEU A 325 0.22 4.65 21.58
N VAL A 326 0.50 5.32 22.69
CA VAL A 326 0.03 4.89 24.03
C VAL A 326 -1.50 4.95 24.09
N GLY A 327 -2.12 5.99 23.53
CA GLY A 327 -3.57 6.13 23.50
C GLY A 327 -4.27 4.98 22.76
N VAL A 328 -3.75 4.59 21.60
CA VAL A 328 -4.29 3.45 20.83
C VAL A 328 -4.08 2.13 21.57
N PHE A 329 -2.92 1.92 22.20
CA PHE A 329 -2.69 0.74 23.04
C PHE A 329 -3.67 0.67 24.22
N LEU A 330 -3.89 1.78 24.93
CA LEU A 330 -4.87 1.80 26.03
C LEU A 330 -6.30 1.53 25.53
N LEU A 331 -6.65 1.99 24.33
CA LEU A 331 -7.93 1.68 23.70
C LEU A 331 -8.02 0.20 23.30
N SER A 332 -6.94 -0.44 22.88
CA SER A 332 -6.95 -1.86 22.49
C SER A 332 -7.12 -2.80 23.69
N LEU A 333 -6.95 -2.31 24.92
CA LEU A 333 -7.26 -3.07 26.14
C LEU A 333 -8.78 -3.10 26.45
N LEU A 334 -9.60 -2.31 25.76
CA LEU A 334 -11.05 -2.27 25.98
C LEU A 334 -11.73 -3.36 25.13
N PRO A 335 -12.32 -4.41 25.74
CA PRO A 335 -12.85 -5.56 24.99
C PRO A 335 -14.07 -5.24 24.11
N PHE A 336 -14.74 -4.11 24.36
CA PHE A 336 -15.90 -3.65 23.60
C PHE A 336 -15.56 -2.68 22.48
N PHE A 337 -14.29 -2.29 22.32
CA PHE A 337 -13.85 -1.31 21.33
C PHE A 337 -12.88 -1.95 20.34
N GLN A 338 -13.27 -2.00 19.06
CA GLN A 338 -12.46 -2.60 18.02
C GLN A 338 -11.34 -1.65 17.60
N THR A 339 -10.10 -2.10 17.72
CA THR A 339 -8.90 -1.33 17.36
C THR A 339 -8.14 -1.89 16.16
N ASP A 340 -8.59 -2.99 15.56
CA ASP A 340 -7.87 -3.70 14.48
C ASP A 340 -7.48 -2.78 13.33
N ALA A 341 -8.36 -1.82 12.98
CA ALA A 341 -8.09 -0.83 11.93
C ALA A 341 -6.87 0.05 12.23
N LEU A 342 -6.48 0.21 13.50
CA LEU A 342 -5.35 1.01 13.98
C LEU A 342 -4.17 0.16 14.43
N THR A 343 -4.41 -1.04 14.97
CA THR A 343 -3.37 -1.91 15.52
C THR A 343 -2.84 -2.92 14.51
N THR A 344 -3.53 -3.14 13.39
CA THR A 344 -3.09 -4.07 12.35
C THR A 344 -2.87 -3.38 11.00
N TYR A 345 -2.04 -3.99 10.17
CA TYR A 345 -1.84 -3.60 8.78
C TYR A 345 -1.94 -4.82 7.86
N VAL A 346 -2.79 -4.73 6.84
CA VAL A 346 -2.89 -5.74 5.78
C VAL A 346 -2.06 -5.28 4.59
N ASP A 347 -1.02 -6.03 4.23
CA ASP A 347 -0.19 -5.68 3.08
C ASP A 347 -0.96 -5.89 1.78
N GLN A 348 -1.03 -4.84 0.96
CA GLN A 348 -1.71 -4.83 -0.33
C GLN A 348 -0.77 -5.19 -1.50
N GLY A 349 0.43 -5.69 -1.21
CA GLY A 349 1.46 -6.01 -2.21
C GLY A 349 2.32 -4.83 -2.62
N THR A 350 2.20 -3.71 -1.91
CA THR A 350 2.95 -2.46 -2.18
C THR A 350 4.00 -2.16 -1.12
N GLY A 351 4.09 -3.00 -0.07
CA GLY A 351 5.08 -2.92 1.01
C GLY A 351 6.48 -3.41 0.60
N GLY A 352 7.42 -3.39 1.54
CA GLY A 352 8.82 -3.78 1.28
C GLY A 352 9.02 -5.24 0.84
N ALA A 353 8.04 -6.12 1.11
CA ALA A 353 8.00 -7.51 0.68
C ALA A 353 7.31 -7.73 -0.69
N GLY A 354 6.82 -6.66 -1.32
CA GLY A 354 6.21 -6.68 -2.65
C GLY A 354 4.92 -7.52 -2.74
N HIS A 355 4.56 -7.89 -3.97
CA HIS A 355 3.33 -8.62 -4.29
C HIS A 355 3.20 -10.01 -3.63
N ASN A 356 4.28 -10.55 -3.04
CA ASN A 356 4.26 -11.85 -2.35
C ASN A 356 3.68 -11.77 -0.93
N ALA A 357 3.53 -10.56 -0.38
CA ALA A 357 2.95 -10.34 0.94
C ALA A 357 1.47 -9.93 0.89
N VAL A 358 0.83 -9.85 -0.29
CA VAL A 358 -0.58 -9.47 -0.43
C VAL A 358 -1.47 -10.31 0.49
N GLY A 359 -2.30 -9.66 1.30
CA GLY A 359 -3.23 -10.30 2.23
C GLY A 359 -2.62 -10.71 3.57
N ARG A 360 -1.30 -10.59 3.76
CA ARG A 360 -0.67 -10.81 5.07
C ARG A 360 -1.05 -9.68 6.03
N THR A 361 -1.55 -10.06 7.20
CA THR A 361 -1.90 -9.12 8.27
C THR A 361 -0.78 -9.11 9.31
N TYR A 362 -0.30 -7.92 9.63
CA TYR A 362 0.72 -7.66 10.64
C TYR A 362 0.09 -6.98 11.84
N ASP A 363 0.36 -7.49 13.03
CA ASP A 363 0.06 -6.77 14.28
C ASP A 363 1.19 -5.79 14.57
N LEU A 364 0.85 -4.51 14.59
CA LEU A 364 1.76 -3.37 14.78
C LEU A 364 2.07 -3.10 16.26
N TYR A 365 1.37 -3.78 17.17
CA TYR A 365 1.51 -3.67 18.62
C TYR A 365 1.95 -4.99 19.26
N ALA A 366 2.21 -6.03 18.47
CA ALA A 366 2.64 -7.35 18.93
C ALA A 366 3.82 -7.24 19.92
N GLY A 367 3.65 -7.80 21.12
CA GLY A 367 4.64 -7.77 22.19
C GLY A 367 4.54 -6.55 23.11
N MET A 368 3.71 -5.54 22.80
CA MET A 368 3.51 -4.39 23.69
C MET A 368 2.70 -4.76 24.95
N GLU A 369 1.86 -5.80 24.87
CA GLU A 369 1.13 -6.40 25.99
C GLU A 369 2.06 -6.91 27.12
N SER A 370 3.32 -7.21 26.80
CA SER A 370 4.33 -7.58 27.80
C SER A 370 4.66 -6.45 28.78
N LEU A 371 4.26 -5.20 28.49
CA LEU A 371 4.31 -4.09 29.44
C LEU A 371 3.42 -4.32 30.68
N LEU A 372 2.42 -5.18 30.57
CA LEU A 372 1.52 -5.55 31.67
C LEU A 372 2.00 -6.78 32.46
N GLN A 373 3.07 -7.44 32.01
CA GLN A 373 3.65 -8.61 32.68
C GLN A 373 4.64 -8.16 33.78
N PHE A 374 4.75 -8.94 34.85
CA PHE A 374 5.71 -8.67 35.93
C PHE A 374 6.71 -9.83 36.08
N PRO A 375 8.04 -9.56 36.00
CA PRO A 375 8.66 -8.26 35.75
C PRO A 375 8.51 -7.80 34.29
N VAL A 376 8.44 -6.48 34.06
CA VAL A 376 8.34 -5.91 32.71
C VAL A 376 9.64 -6.20 31.93
N PRO A 377 9.58 -6.78 30.73
CA PRO A 377 10.77 -7.04 29.92
C PRO A 377 11.53 -5.75 29.58
N ALA A 378 12.86 -5.76 29.74
CA ALA A 378 13.70 -4.57 29.59
C ALA A 378 13.73 -3.99 28.17
N ASN A 379 13.35 -4.77 27.15
CA ASN A 379 13.36 -4.38 25.74
C ASN A 379 12.14 -3.55 25.30
N VAL A 380 11.03 -3.60 26.04
CA VAL A 380 9.75 -3.00 25.62
C VAL A 380 9.77 -1.48 25.73
N LEU A 381 10.31 -0.93 26.83
CA LEU A 381 10.39 0.52 27.02
C LEU A 381 11.29 1.21 25.96
N PRO A 382 12.50 0.70 25.65
CA PRO A 382 13.28 1.20 24.51
C PRO A 382 12.52 1.13 23.18
N ALA A 383 11.77 0.04 22.93
CA ALA A 383 11.00 -0.11 21.70
C ALA A 383 9.88 0.95 21.59
N ILE A 384 9.19 1.27 22.68
CA ILE A 384 8.19 2.35 22.74
C ILE A 384 8.84 3.72 22.47
N VAL A 385 9.95 4.03 23.15
CA VAL A 385 10.67 5.30 22.99
C VAL A 385 11.21 5.45 21.56
N MET A 386 11.65 4.35 20.94
CA MET A 386 12.11 4.32 19.55
C MET A 386 10.97 4.25 18.52
N LEU A 387 9.70 4.31 18.94
CA LEU A 387 8.53 4.22 18.05
C LEU A 387 8.58 2.96 17.16
N GLN A 388 8.91 1.81 17.75
CA GLN A 388 8.83 0.50 17.09
C GLN A 388 7.39 -0.04 17.03
N PHE A 389 6.49 0.57 17.80
CA PHE A 389 5.05 0.35 17.76
C PHE A 389 4.34 1.62 17.29
N GLY A 390 3.11 1.47 16.80
CA GLY A 390 2.31 2.62 16.38
C GLY A 390 1.25 2.25 15.35
N PRO A 391 0.23 3.11 15.17
CA PRO A 391 -0.74 2.90 14.11
C PRO A 391 -0.12 3.30 12.78
N TRP A 392 -0.23 2.45 11.75
CA TRP A 392 0.40 2.68 10.44
C TRP A 392 0.00 4.01 9.80
N GLN A 393 -1.21 4.51 10.10
CA GLN A 393 -1.70 5.80 9.63
C GLN A 393 -0.90 6.99 10.16
N PHE A 394 -0.21 6.83 11.29
CA PHE A 394 0.53 7.88 11.98
C PHE A 394 2.06 7.74 11.87
N ASN A 395 2.55 6.60 11.36
CA ASN A 395 3.97 6.25 11.36
C ASN A 395 4.89 7.26 10.65
N VAL A 396 4.40 7.98 9.64
CA VAL A 396 5.17 9.02 8.93
C VAL A 396 5.72 10.10 9.89
N MET A 397 5.18 10.24 11.10
CA MET A 397 5.68 11.21 12.08
C MET A 397 7.13 10.96 12.52
N GLY A 398 7.56 9.70 12.64
CA GLY A 398 8.94 9.37 12.99
C GLY A 398 9.94 9.95 11.98
N LEU A 399 9.63 9.81 10.68
CA LEU A 399 10.39 10.43 9.60
C LEU A 399 10.50 11.96 9.78
N TYR A 400 9.38 12.64 10.05
CA TYR A 400 9.36 14.10 10.19
C TYR A 400 10.17 14.62 11.36
N VAL A 401 10.16 13.93 12.50
CA VAL A 401 10.96 14.31 13.67
C VAL A 401 12.42 14.43 13.26
N ILE A 402 12.96 13.43 12.57
CA ILE A 402 14.36 13.38 12.15
C ILE A 402 14.65 14.44 11.09
N LEU A 403 13.80 14.55 10.07
CA LEU A 403 13.99 15.52 8.98
C LEU A 403 13.92 16.97 9.46
N LEU A 404 13.07 17.28 10.46
CA LEU A 404 13.03 18.59 11.08
C LEU A 404 14.28 18.88 11.92
N LEU A 405 14.83 17.90 12.64
CA LEU A 405 16.08 18.06 13.39
C LEU A 405 17.28 18.34 12.47
N ILE A 406 17.32 17.71 11.28
CA ILE A 406 18.39 17.91 10.31
C ILE A 406 18.18 19.21 9.49
N SER A 407 16.94 19.71 9.40
CA SER A 407 16.61 20.86 8.55
C SER A 407 17.44 22.13 8.76
N PRO A 408 17.86 22.55 9.97
CA PRO A 408 18.71 23.73 10.15
C PRO A 408 20.06 23.57 9.45
N LEU A 409 20.67 22.38 9.51
CA LEU A 409 21.96 22.10 8.86
C LEU A 409 21.84 22.22 7.34
N ILE A 410 20.76 21.68 6.77
CA ILE A 410 20.48 21.80 5.34
C ILE A 410 20.30 23.27 4.97
N LEU A 411 19.47 24.02 5.71
CA LEU A 411 19.24 25.43 5.45
C LEU A 411 20.54 26.26 5.57
N ALA A 412 21.41 25.95 6.52
CA ALA A 412 22.72 26.59 6.66
C ALA A 412 23.66 26.28 5.47
N ALA A 413 23.57 25.09 4.87
CA ALA A 413 24.27 24.79 3.63
C ALA A 413 23.68 25.58 2.44
N LEU A 414 22.35 25.74 2.38
CA LEU A 414 21.69 26.53 1.34
C LEU A 414 22.00 28.02 1.43
N THR A 415 22.10 28.60 2.62
CA THR A 415 22.52 30.00 2.78
C THR A 415 23.95 30.25 2.31
N LYS A 416 24.83 29.24 2.41
CA LYS A 416 26.19 29.24 1.88
C LYS A 416 26.28 28.94 0.37
N GLY A 417 25.15 28.86 -0.34
CA GLY A 417 25.11 28.60 -1.78
C GLY A 417 25.40 27.14 -2.18
N LYS A 418 25.43 26.20 -1.23
CA LYS A 418 25.78 24.79 -1.47
C LYS A 418 24.59 23.93 -1.93
N ALA A 419 23.61 24.52 -2.64
CA ALA A 419 22.40 23.81 -3.05
C ALA A 419 22.68 22.57 -3.91
N LEU A 420 23.64 22.66 -4.83
CA LEU A 420 24.05 21.51 -5.66
C LEU A 420 24.65 20.37 -4.82
N TRP A 421 25.46 20.68 -3.81
CA TRP A 421 26.03 19.68 -2.91
C TRP A 421 24.96 19.02 -2.03
N VAL A 422 23.98 19.79 -1.55
CA VAL A 422 22.83 19.26 -0.81
C VAL A 422 22.04 18.29 -1.69
N LEU A 423 21.72 18.67 -2.94
CA LEU A 423 21.00 17.80 -3.86
C LEU A 423 21.81 16.55 -4.22
N ALA A 424 23.10 16.69 -4.50
CA ALA A 424 23.98 15.56 -4.80
C ALA A 424 24.07 14.59 -3.62
N ALA A 425 24.28 15.10 -2.39
CA ALA A 425 24.29 14.27 -1.19
C ALA A 425 22.95 13.56 -0.97
N THR A 426 21.84 14.27 -1.14
CA THR A 426 20.49 13.69 -1.07
C THR A 426 20.29 12.57 -2.07
N LEU A 427 20.75 12.72 -3.32
CA LEU A 427 20.63 11.70 -4.35
C LEU A 427 21.52 10.49 -4.06
N VAL A 428 22.73 10.70 -3.54
CA VAL A 428 23.62 9.61 -3.09
C VAL A 428 22.98 8.83 -1.95
N ILE A 429 22.45 9.51 -0.92
CA ILE A 429 21.78 8.86 0.21
C ILE A 429 20.54 8.09 -0.27
N TYR A 430 19.76 8.67 -1.18
CA TYR A 430 18.62 8.00 -1.81
C TYR A 430 19.06 6.73 -2.55
N ALA A 431 20.09 6.81 -3.41
CA ALA A 431 20.59 5.66 -4.16
C ALA A 431 21.14 4.55 -3.24
N VAL A 432 21.87 4.93 -2.18
CA VAL A 432 22.32 3.96 -1.17
C VAL A 432 21.11 3.32 -0.47
N GLY A 433 20.11 4.10 -0.10
CA GLY A 433 18.89 3.61 0.54
C GLY A 433 18.09 2.64 -0.34
N THR A 434 17.93 2.92 -1.64
CA THR A 434 17.19 2.07 -2.57
C THR A 434 17.93 0.77 -2.89
N ILE A 435 19.27 0.81 -3.02
CA ILE A 435 20.09 -0.37 -3.33
C ILE A 435 20.27 -1.26 -2.10
N THR A 436 20.68 -0.68 -0.97
CA THR A 436 21.03 -1.47 0.23
C THR A 436 19.80 -1.86 1.05
N ARG A 437 18.70 -1.10 0.92
CA ARG A 437 17.50 -1.22 1.76
C ARG A 437 17.82 -1.18 3.27
N PHE A 438 18.95 -0.57 3.62
CA PHE A 438 19.43 -0.49 5.00
C PHE A 438 18.54 0.43 5.84
N ARG A 439 18.13 -0.06 7.02
CA ARG A 439 17.34 0.69 7.99
C ARG A 439 18.26 1.32 9.01
N LEU A 440 18.19 2.65 9.13
CA LEU A 440 19.05 3.37 10.07
C LEU A 440 18.54 3.21 11.51
N LEU A 441 17.22 3.16 11.67
CA LEU A 441 16.56 3.02 12.95
C LEU A 441 15.69 1.75 12.98
N PRO A 442 15.46 1.17 14.18
CA PRO A 442 14.52 0.06 14.34
C PRO A 442 13.06 0.53 14.37
N SER A 443 12.81 1.83 14.21
CA SER A 443 11.48 2.45 14.26
C SER A 443 10.56 1.94 13.15
N GLN A 444 9.29 1.77 13.46
CA GLN A 444 8.28 1.18 12.56
C GLN A 444 8.06 2.01 11.28
N PHE A 445 8.32 3.31 11.32
CA PHE A 445 8.17 4.15 10.13
C PHE A 445 9.12 3.75 9.00
N GLU A 446 10.28 3.14 9.30
CA GLU A 446 11.26 2.70 8.30
C GLU A 446 10.72 1.56 7.42
N ASP A 447 9.65 0.86 7.85
CA ASP A 447 8.99 -0.18 7.03
C ASP A 447 8.23 0.40 5.83
N SER A 448 7.62 1.58 6.00
CA SER A 448 6.79 2.23 4.97
C SER A 448 7.47 3.45 4.34
N PHE A 449 8.31 4.12 5.12
CA PHE A 449 8.96 5.37 4.78
C PHE A 449 10.46 5.33 5.12
N PRO A 450 11.27 4.44 4.49
CA PRO A 450 12.70 4.35 4.74
C PRO A 450 13.38 5.71 4.72
N LEU A 451 14.08 6.07 5.80
CA LEU A 451 14.60 7.42 6.05
C LEU A 451 15.56 7.87 4.94
N LEU A 452 16.48 6.98 4.53
CA LEU A 452 17.48 7.26 3.50
C LEU A 452 16.83 7.57 2.14
N VAL A 453 15.67 6.99 1.88
CA VAL A 453 14.93 7.16 0.64
C VAL A 453 14.03 8.39 0.70
N TRP A 454 13.10 8.43 1.66
CA TRP A 454 12.05 9.43 1.72
C TRP A 454 12.54 10.84 2.05
N GLN A 455 13.75 10.99 2.61
CA GLN A 455 14.39 12.29 2.75
C GLN A 455 14.50 13.05 1.43
N VAL A 456 14.59 12.34 0.29
CA VAL A 456 14.74 12.97 -1.04
C VAL A 456 13.62 13.95 -1.35
N LEU A 457 12.36 13.59 -1.07
CA LEU A 457 11.19 14.43 -1.31
C LEU A 457 11.21 15.67 -0.42
N PHE A 458 11.55 15.49 0.85
CA PHE A 458 11.60 16.58 1.82
C PHE A 458 12.73 17.57 1.49
N VAL A 459 13.92 17.08 1.16
CA VAL A 459 15.06 17.93 0.83
C VAL A 459 14.84 18.64 -0.50
N ILE A 460 14.36 17.97 -1.55
CA ILE A 460 13.98 18.63 -2.81
C ILE A 460 12.93 19.71 -2.55
N GLY A 461 11.90 19.39 -1.77
CA GLY A 461 10.90 20.35 -1.31
C GLY A 461 11.55 21.56 -0.63
N MET A 462 12.45 21.34 0.33
CA MET A 462 13.14 22.40 1.08
C MET A 462 14.00 23.30 0.19
N VAL A 463 14.77 22.71 -0.72
CA VAL A 463 15.57 23.45 -1.71
C VAL A 463 14.64 24.29 -2.60
N ALA A 464 13.54 23.70 -3.07
CA ALA A 464 12.55 24.39 -3.88
C ALA A 464 11.88 25.56 -3.13
N GLY A 465 11.53 25.36 -1.86
CA GLY A 465 10.94 26.39 -1.00
C GLY A 465 11.90 27.54 -0.69
N PHE A 466 13.17 27.22 -0.45
CA PHE A 466 14.24 28.20 -0.21
C PHE A 466 14.50 29.06 -1.46
N HIS A 467 14.54 28.43 -2.64
CA HIS A 467 14.78 29.11 -3.91
C HIS A 467 13.51 29.46 -4.70
N ARG A 468 12.32 29.43 -4.06
CA ARG A 468 11.02 29.52 -4.75
C ARG A 468 10.91 30.65 -5.76
N ARG A 469 11.37 31.85 -5.43
CA ARG A 469 11.32 33.03 -6.32
C ARG A 469 12.15 32.83 -7.58
N LYS A 470 13.35 32.25 -7.45
CA LYS A 470 14.24 31.97 -8.59
C LYS A 470 13.66 30.87 -9.47
N ILE A 471 13.14 29.81 -8.87
CA ILE A 471 12.54 28.68 -9.58
C ILE A 471 11.28 29.12 -10.32
N SER A 472 10.38 29.87 -9.68
CA SER A 472 9.18 30.39 -10.33
C SER A 472 9.50 31.34 -11.48
N ALA A 473 10.47 32.25 -11.31
CA ALA A 473 10.90 33.14 -12.39
C ALA A 473 11.51 32.35 -13.57
N TRP A 474 12.33 31.33 -13.28
CA TRP A 474 12.92 30.48 -14.31
C TRP A 474 11.87 29.66 -15.05
N LEU A 475 10.90 29.06 -14.37
CA LEU A 475 9.80 28.31 -14.98
C LEU A 475 8.88 29.21 -15.84
N LEU A 476 8.66 30.46 -15.41
CA LEU A 476 7.92 31.45 -16.20
C LEU A 476 8.66 31.84 -17.48
N ALA A 477 9.99 31.92 -17.44
CA ALA A 477 10.82 32.15 -18.62
C ALA A 477 10.88 30.92 -19.54
N HIS A 478 10.91 29.71 -18.97
CA HIS A 478 11.05 28.45 -19.70
C HIS A 478 9.72 27.68 -19.75
N ARG A 479 8.69 28.30 -20.33
CA ARG A 479 7.34 27.72 -20.42
C ARG A 479 7.29 26.34 -21.09
N TRP A 480 8.26 26.03 -21.96
CA TRP A 480 8.37 24.72 -22.60
C TRP A 480 8.63 23.60 -21.56
N VAL A 481 9.37 23.88 -20.49
CA VAL A 481 9.61 22.92 -19.39
C VAL A 481 8.30 22.59 -18.69
N VAL A 482 7.49 23.61 -18.40
CA VAL A 482 6.16 23.43 -17.81
C VAL A 482 5.25 22.63 -18.74
N ALA A 483 5.34 22.84 -20.06
CA ALA A 483 4.60 22.06 -21.05
C ALA A 483 5.03 20.58 -21.03
N VAL A 484 6.33 20.30 -21.02
CA VAL A 484 6.87 18.93 -20.88
C VAL A 484 6.38 18.29 -19.58
N CYS A 485 6.48 18.97 -18.43
CA CYS A 485 5.96 18.46 -17.17
C CYS A 485 4.46 18.14 -17.26
N THR A 486 3.66 19.02 -17.90
CA THR A 486 2.21 18.80 -18.05
C THR A 486 1.92 17.57 -18.91
N VAL A 487 2.61 17.42 -20.04
CA VAL A 487 2.47 16.26 -20.93
C VAL A 487 2.83 14.98 -20.18
N MET A 488 3.94 14.97 -19.44
CA MET A 488 4.37 13.80 -18.67
C MET A 488 3.40 13.47 -17.53
N SER A 489 2.87 14.47 -16.80
CA SER A 489 1.85 14.25 -15.76
C SER A 489 0.59 13.60 -16.34
N VAL A 490 0.12 14.05 -17.52
CA VAL A 490 -1.02 13.45 -18.21
C VAL A 490 -0.69 12.03 -18.66
N ALA A 491 0.53 11.78 -19.18
CA ALA A 491 0.97 10.44 -19.57
C ALA A 491 1.03 9.48 -18.37
N PHE A 492 1.57 9.91 -17.21
CA PHE A 492 1.56 9.10 -16.00
C PHE A 492 0.16 8.88 -15.43
N THR A 493 -0.74 9.86 -15.57
CA THR A 493 -2.16 9.69 -15.18
C THR A 493 -2.82 8.64 -16.05
N PHE A 494 -2.66 8.73 -17.36
CA PHE A 494 -3.17 7.74 -18.31
C PHE A 494 -2.60 6.34 -18.04
N LEU A 495 -1.30 6.26 -17.80
CA LEU A 495 -0.64 5.01 -17.46
C LEU A 495 -1.16 4.46 -16.12
N SER A 496 -1.39 5.30 -15.11
CA SER A 496 -2.01 4.88 -13.85
C SER A 496 -3.39 4.25 -14.08
N TRP A 497 -4.22 4.78 -14.98
CA TRP A 497 -5.54 4.21 -15.30
C TRP A 497 -5.48 2.87 -16.06
N CYS A 498 -4.30 2.45 -16.53
CA CYS A 498 -4.10 1.08 -17.04
C CYS A 498 -3.86 0.05 -15.92
N ASN A 499 -3.99 0.44 -14.64
CA ASN A 499 -3.78 -0.46 -13.51
C ASN A 499 -4.73 -1.67 -13.54
N PRO A 500 -4.22 -2.92 -13.47
CA PRO A 500 -5.05 -4.10 -13.42
C PRO A 500 -5.78 -4.26 -12.07
N TYR A 501 -5.37 -3.57 -11.02
CA TYR A 501 -6.00 -3.60 -9.70
C TYR A 501 -7.13 -2.56 -9.63
N LEU A 502 -8.36 -3.05 -9.48
CA LEU A 502 -9.55 -2.24 -9.19
C LEU A 502 -9.79 -2.27 -7.68
N ALA A 503 -9.84 -1.11 -7.03
CA ALA A 503 -10.16 -1.00 -5.60
C ALA A 503 -11.67 -1.24 -5.35
N ASN A 504 -12.53 -1.01 -6.34
CA ASN A 504 -13.97 -1.23 -6.23
C ASN A 504 -14.64 -1.53 -7.59
N SER A 505 -15.91 -1.93 -7.55
CA SER A 505 -16.72 -2.27 -8.73
C SER A 505 -17.06 -1.11 -9.66
N PHE A 506 -16.76 0.14 -9.28
CA PHE A 506 -16.93 1.34 -10.11
C PHE A 506 -15.61 1.86 -10.68
N ASP A 507 -14.46 1.33 -10.25
CA ASP A 507 -13.17 1.69 -10.84
C ASP A 507 -13.15 1.30 -12.30
N LEU A 508 -12.77 2.25 -13.14
CA LEU A 508 -12.63 2.05 -14.57
C LEU A 508 -11.15 1.79 -14.88
N ARG A 509 -10.83 0.63 -15.45
CA ARG A 509 -9.48 0.37 -15.98
C ARG A 509 -9.45 0.49 -17.50
N LEU A 510 -8.32 0.98 -18.01
CA LEU A 510 -7.97 0.95 -19.42
C LEU A 510 -7.15 -0.32 -19.70
N ALA A 511 -7.80 -1.36 -20.21
CA ALA A 511 -7.17 -2.63 -20.58
C ALA A 511 -6.40 -2.51 -21.92
N ILE A 512 -5.41 -1.61 -21.94
CA ILE A 512 -4.52 -1.35 -23.08
C ILE A 512 -3.20 -2.12 -22.91
N ILE A 513 -2.69 -2.18 -21.68
CA ILE A 513 -1.44 -2.85 -21.34
C ILE A 513 -1.78 -4.21 -20.71
N PRO A 514 -1.17 -5.32 -21.15
CA PRO A 514 -1.36 -6.62 -20.50
C PRO A 514 -1.04 -6.54 -19.00
N ASP A 515 -1.85 -7.16 -18.15
CA ASP A 515 -1.73 -7.10 -16.68
C ASP A 515 -0.30 -7.43 -16.18
N THR A 516 0.35 -8.39 -16.83
CA THR A 516 1.72 -8.83 -16.48
C THR A 516 2.78 -7.79 -16.83
N ALA A 517 2.68 -7.18 -18.01
CA ALA A 517 3.56 -6.09 -18.43
C ALA A 517 3.39 -4.85 -17.55
N TYR A 518 2.15 -4.55 -17.15
CA TYR A 518 1.87 -3.46 -16.24
C TYR A 518 2.54 -3.64 -14.88
N ARG A 519 2.38 -4.82 -14.26
CA ARG A 519 2.98 -5.11 -12.96
C ARG A 519 4.50 -5.11 -13.00
N ALA A 520 5.10 -5.67 -14.04
CA ALA A 520 6.55 -5.63 -14.23
C ALA A 520 7.06 -4.18 -14.33
N MET A 521 6.36 -3.31 -15.08
CA MET A 521 6.67 -1.88 -15.14
C MET A 521 6.48 -1.19 -13.79
N TYR A 522 5.39 -1.48 -13.09
CA TYR A 522 5.08 -0.91 -11.77
C TYR A 522 6.15 -1.27 -10.75
N ASP A 523 6.53 -2.55 -10.66
CA ASP A 523 7.55 -3.05 -9.72
C ASP A 523 8.95 -2.53 -10.05
N ALA A 524 9.25 -2.25 -11.32
CA ALA A 524 10.55 -1.73 -11.72
C ALA A 524 10.71 -0.22 -11.50
N PHE A 525 9.64 0.56 -11.63
CA PHE A 525 9.75 2.03 -11.72
C PHE A 525 8.83 2.81 -10.78
N PHE A 526 7.80 2.18 -10.21
CA PHE A 526 6.73 2.88 -9.51
C PHE A 526 6.42 2.29 -8.12
N GLY A 527 7.31 1.49 -7.54
CA GLY A 527 7.20 1.03 -6.17
C GLY A 527 7.18 2.20 -5.17
N ARG A 528 6.21 2.16 -4.25
CA ARG A 528 5.95 3.25 -3.29
C ARG A 528 6.98 3.32 -2.17
N THR A 529 7.23 2.19 -1.51
CA THR A 529 8.04 2.13 -0.29
C THR A 529 9.45 2.69 -0.52
N TYR A 530 10.07 2.34 -1.64
CA TYR A 530 11.42 2.80 -2.01
C TYR A 530 11.43 3.99 -2.97
N LEU A 531 10.27 4.63 -3.21
CA LEU A 531 10.11 5.77 -4.12
C LEU A 531 10.88 5.56 -5.42
N ASP A 532 10.54 4.51 -6.17
CA ASP A 532 11.30 4.15 -7.35
C ASP A 532 11.39 5.33 -8.34
N PRO A 533 12.44 5.40 -9.18
CA PRO A 533 12.76 6.60 -9.93
C PRO A 533 11.62 7.15 -10.79
N GLY A 534 10.77 6.29 -11.35
CA GLY A 534 9.59 6.68 -12.12
C GLY A 534 8.52 7.36 -11.26
N ARG A 535 8.25 6.83 -10.06
CA ARG A 535 7.37 7.45 -9.06
C ARG A 535 7.92 8.79 -8.58
N LEU A 536 9.21 8.88 -8.25
CA LEU A 536 9.83 10.15 -7.86
C LEU A 536 9.70 11.21 -8.96
N LEU A 537 10.00 10.85 -10.21
CA LEU A 537 9.82 11.75 -11.36
C LEU A 537 8.37 12.20 -11.50
N ASN A 538 7.41 11.27 -11.38
CA ASN A 538 5.98 11.56 -11.47
C ASN A 538 5.53 12.60 -10.42
N VAL A 539 5.94 12.43 -9.15
CA VAL A 539 5.65 13.41 -8.08
C VAL A 539 6.17 14.80 -8.46
N LEU A 540 7.41 14.90 -8.92
CA LEU A 540 8.03 16.20 -9.25
C LEU A 540 7.29 16.90 -10.40
N VAL A 541 6.97 16.17 -11.46
CA VAL A 541 6.31 16.75 -12.63
C VAL A 541 4.86 17.10 -12.31
N LEU A 542 4.17 16.27 -11.53
CA LEU A 542 2.81 16.54 -11.05
C LEU A 542 2.76 17.81 -10.21
N VAL A 543 3.72 18.04 -9.30
CA VAL A 543 3.75 19.26 -8.48
C VAL A 543 3.97 20.51 -9.34
N VAL A 544 4.87 20.46 -10.33
CA VAL A 544 5.08 21.57 -11.27
C VAL A 544 3.81 21.85 -12.07
N THR A 545 3.18 20.80 -12.60
CA THR A 545 1.92 20.87 -13.36
C THR A 545 0.78 21.44 -12.51
N ALA A 546 0.59 20.94 -11.30
CA ALA A 546 -0.44 21.40 -10.38
C ALA A 546 -0.23 22.86 -9.96
N TYR A 547 1.01 23.26 -9.68
CA TYR A 547 1.33 24.65 -9.36
C TYR A 547 1.10 25.57 -10.56
N ALA A 548 1.47 25.16 -11.78
CA ALA A 548 1.20 25.91 -13.01
C ALA A 548 -0.30 26.05 -13.27
N PHE A 549 -1.08 24.97 -13.11
CA PHE A 549 -2.53 24.97 -13.21
C PHE A 549 -3.17 25.96 -12.23
N LEU A 550 -2.82 25.87 -10.93
CA LEU A 550 -3.31 26.81 -9.92
C LEU A 550 -2.85 28.24 -10.18
N THR A 551 -1.71 28.45 -10.83
CA THR A 551 -1.24 29.79 -11.22
C THR A 551 -2.12 30.39 -12.31
N ALA A 552 -2.54 29.61 -13.29
CA ALA A 552 -3.36 30.07 -14.41
C ALA A 552 -4.86 30.17 -14.08
N TYR A 553 -5.37 29.24 -13.26
CA TYR A 553 -6.81 29.06 -13.00
C TYR A 553 -7.19 29.34 -11.53
N TRP A 554 -6.42 30.19 -10.83
CA TRP A 554 -6.59 30.41 -9.39
C TRP A 554 -8.00 30.84 -8.99
N LYS A 555 -8.53 31.92 -9.58
CA LYS A 555 -9.80 32.52 -9.15
C LYS A 555 -10.99 31.54 -9.17
N PRO A 556 -11.25 30.79 -10.26
CA PRO A 556 -12.35 29.82 -10.27
C PRO A 556 -12.10 28.67 -9.28
N VAL A 557 -10.87 28.13 -9.22
CA VAL A 557 -10.53 27.02 -8.31
C VAL A 557 -10.66 27.44 -6.84
N ALA A 558 -10.13 28.60 -6.48
CA ALA A 558 -10.21 29.14 -5.13
C ALA A 558 -11.65 29.43 -4.71
N ARG A 559 -12.49 29.92 -5.64
CA ARG A 559 -13.92 30.14 -5.37
C ARG A 559 -14.68 28.83 -5.14
N ALA A 560 -14.41 27.82 -5.98
CA ALA A 560 -15.13 26.54 -5.91
C ALA A 560 -14.69 25.67 -4.73
N LEU A 561 -13.38 25.59 -4.48
CA LEU A 561 -12.78 24.57 -3.61
C LEU A 561 -11.90 25.17 -2.50
N GLY A 562 -11.52 26.44 -2.60
CA GLY A 562 -10.62 27.10 -1.65
C GLY A 562 -11.19 27.20 -0.24
N TRP A 563 -12.50 27.34 -0.09
CA TRP A 563 -13.17 27.39 1.22
C TRP A 563 -12.99 26.10 2.03
N PHE A 564 -12.74 24.96 1.36
CA PHE A 564 -12.55 23.65 1.95
C PHE A 564 -11.07 23.29 2.10
N PHE A 565 -10.29 23.29 1.01
CA PHE A 565 -8.91 22.81 1.04
C PHE A 565 -7.94 23.77 1.72
N ILE A 566 -8.11 25.10 1.59
CA ILE A 566 -7.16 26.05 2.19
C ILE A 566 -7.15 25.93 3.73
N PRO A 567 -8.29 25.96 4.44
CA PRO A 567 -8.29 25.78 5.89
C PRO A 567 -7.64 24.47 6.35
N LEU A 568 -7.98 23.35 5.71
CA LEU A 568 -7.38 22.05 6.02
C LEU A 568 -5.87 22.04 5.76
N GLY A 569 -5.44 22.68 4.68
CA GLY A 569 -4.03 22.90 4.33
C GLY A 569 -3.26 23.68 5.39
N GLN A 570 -3.88 24.72 5.94
CA GLN A 570 -3.29 25.58 6.97
C GLN A 570 -3.10 24.87 8.31
N ALA A 571 -3.98 23.92 8.64
CA ALA A 571 -4.00 23.14 9.89
C ALA A 571 -3.72 21.64 9.62
N THR A 572 -2.80 21.35 8.70
CA THR A 572 -2.59 20.01 8.16
C THR A 572 -2.20 18.99 9.22
N LEU A 573 -1.36 19.40 10.18
CA LEU A 573 -0.93 18.52 11.26
C LEU A 573 -2.08 18.18 12.20
N TYR A 574 -2.92 19.17 12.51
CA TYR A 574 -4.13 18.97 13.31
C TYR A 574 -5.09 17.97 12.66
N VAL A 575 -5.37 18.16 11.36
CA VAL A 575 -6.21 17.23 10.58
C VAL A 575 -5.60 15.83 10.57
N PHE A 576 -4.27 15.75 10.43
CA PHE A 576 -3.53 14.49 10.49
C PHE A 576 -3.59 13.82 11.88
N VAL A 577 -3.68 14.55 12.99
CA VAL A 577 -3.87 13.89 14.29
C VAL A 577 -5.31 13.42 14.45
N LEU A 578 -6.28 14.28 14.12
CA LEU A 578 -7.69 13.96 14.35
C LEU A 578 -8.26 12.87 13.46
N HIS A 579 -7.73 12.69 12.24
CA HIS A 579 -8.26 11.63 11.38
C HIS A 579 -8.04 10.23 11.98
N VAL A 580 -6.98 10.00 12.76
CA VAL A 580 -6.75 8.72 13.45
C VAL A 580 -7.86 8.44 14.46
N VAL A 581 -8.28 9.46 15.20
CA VAL A 581 -9.41 9.37 16.14
C VAL A 581 -10.71 9.07 15.38
N LEU A 582 -10.95 9.73 14.25
CA LEU A 582 -12.13 9.49 13.43
C LEU A 582 -12.12 8.09 12.80
N ILE A 583 -10.96 7.55 12.41
CA ILE A 583 -10.83 6.16 11.96
C ILE A 583 -11.25 5.20 13.07
N ALA A 584 -10.80 5.42 14.31
CA ALA A 584 -11.21 4.60 15.46
C ALA A 584 -12.74 4.58 15.61
N VAL A 585 -13.38 5.75 15.51
CA VAL A 585 -14.85 5.88 15.62
C VAL A 585 -15.55 5.17 14.46
N VAL A 586 -15.11 5.40 13.23
CA VAL A 586 -15.71 4.83 12.02
C VAL A 586 -15.60 3.30 12.01
N ALA A 587 -14.46 2.74 12.38
CA ALA A 587 -14.22 1.30 12.44
C ALA A 587 -15.22 0.57 13.38
N ASN A 588 -15.69 1.27 14.42
CA ASN A 588 -16.64 0.73 15.38
C ASN A 588 -18.11 0.79 14.93
N ILE A 589 -18.44 1.41 13.80
CA ILE A 589 -19.81 1.49 13.27
C ILE A 589 -20.09 0.28 12.36
N PRO A 590 -20.96 -0.68 12.74
CA PRO A 590 -21.18 -1.91 11.96
C PRO A 590 -21.68 -1.66 10.54
N MET A 591 -22.55 -0.66 10.35
CA MET A 591 -23.15 -0.34 9.04
C MET A 591 -22.10 0.08 7.99
N LEU A 592 -20.98 0.68 8.40
CA LEU A 592 -19.92 1.14 7.49
C LEU A 592 -18.98 0.00 7.06
N ARG A 593 -19.06 -1.16 7.71
CA ARG A 593 -18.25 -2.34 7.39
C ARG A 593 -18.87 -3.20 6.28
N GLN A 594 -20.15 -3.01 5.99
CA GLN A 594 -20.89 -3.80 4.99
C GLN A 594 -20.46 -3.48 3.54
N GLY A 595 -19.60 -2.48 3.32
CA GLY A 595 -19.06 -2.18 2.00
C GLY A 595 -20.01 -1.44 1.06
N GLU A 596 -21.16 -0.97 1.58
CA GLU A 596 -22.17 -0.23 0.81
C GLU A 596 -21.63 1.12 0.33
N ILE A 597 -21.39 1.25 -0.97
CA ILE A 597 -20.64 2.38 -1.55
C ILE A 597 -21.27 3.73 -1.24
N TYR A 598 -22.60 3.84 -1.28
CA TYR A 598 -23.30 5.10 -1.05
C TYR A 598 -23.25 5.51 0.43
N ILE A 599 -23.40 4.54 1.33
CA ILE A 599 -23.31 4.76 2.78
C ILE A 599 -21.89 5.17 3.14
N ASN A 600 -20.89 4.46 2.63
CA ASN A 600 -19.48 4.77 2.85
C ASN A 600 -19.12 6.14 2.24
N THR A 601 -19.62 6.46 1.06
CA THR A 601 -19.42 7.78 0.44
C THR A 601 -20.05 8.89 1.30
N ALA A 602 -21.26 8.69 1.83
CA ALA A 602 -21.87 9.63 2.76
C ALA A 602 -21.04 9.77 4.06
N ALA A 603 -20.54 8.66 4.60
CA ALA A 603 -19.67 8.67 5.78
C ALA A 603 -18.37 9.45 5.54
N TYR A 604 -17.73 9.29 4.37
CA TYR A 604 -16.57 10.12 3.98
C TYR A 604 -16.91 11.61 3.93
N ALA A 605 -18.05 11.98 3.32
CA ALA A 605 -18.48 13.37 3.27
C ALA A 605 -18.70 13.94 4.69
N VAL A 606 -19.26 13.14 5.61
CA VAL A 606 -19.42 13.51 7.02
C VAL A 606 -18.07 13.67 7.71
N VAL A 607 -17.14 12.71 7.57
CA VAL A 607 -15.80 12.79 8.18
C VAL A 607 -15.04 14.02 7.69
N LEU A 608 -15.02 14.27 6.38
CA LEU A 608 -14.37 15.44 5.78
C LEU A 608 -15.04 16.75 6.23
N GLY A 609 -16.37 16.76 6.31
CA GLY A 609 -17.14 17.89 6.83
C GLY A 609 -16.84 18.17 8.29
N LEU A 610 -16.75 17.14 9.14
CA LEU A 610 -16.38 17.25 10.56
C LEU A 610 -14.98 17.83 10.71
N LEU A 611 -13.98 17.30 10.00
CA LEU A 611 -12.62 17.82 10.02
C LEU A 611 -12.59 19.31 9.62
N TRP A 612 -13.34 19.69 8.58
CA TRP A 612 -13.45 21.08 8.16
C TRP A 612 -14.11 21.98 9.22
N VAL A 613 -15.21 21.54 9.83
CA VAL A 613 -15.88 22.27 10.92
C VAL A 613 -14.96 22.43 12.12
N MET A 614 -14.26 21.37 12.52
CA MET A 614 -13.32 21.37 13.65
C MET A 614 -12.18 22.37 13.43
N VAL A 615 -11.62 22.42 12.22
CA VAL A 615 -10.61 23.41 11.84
C VAL A 615 -11.17 24.84 11.85
N LYS A 616 -12.38 25.06 11.29
CA LYS A 616 -13.02 26.38 11.28
C LYS A 616 -13.35 26.89 12.68
N ARG A 617 -13.75 26.00 13.58
CA ARG A 617 -14.07 26.29 14.99
C ARG A 617 -12.84 26.26 15.90
N ARG A 618 -11.65 25.94 15.38
CA ARG A 618 -10.39 25.80 16.14
C ARG A 618 -10.52 24.85 17.33
N PHE A 619 -11.29 23.79 17.16
CA PHE A 619 -11.54 22.81 18.21
C PHE A 619 -10.22 22.17 18.66
N LEU A 620 -9.89 22.19 19.95
CA LEU A 620 -8.64 21.62 20.51
C LEU A 620 -7.31 22.15 19.94
N PHE A 621 -7.28 23.34 19.31
CA PHE A 621 -6.03 23.93 18.80
C PHE A 621 -5.04 24.31 19.91
N GLY A 622 -5.50 24.40 21.17
CA GLY A 622 -4.62 24.62 22.32
C GLY A 622 -3.82 23.38 22.73
N SER A 623 -4.31 22.19 22.41
CA SER A 623 -3.72 20.91 22.86
C SER A 623 -3.05 20.13 21.73
N ILE A 624 -3.51 20.32 20.49
CA ILE A 624 -3.03 19.62 19.30
C ILE A 624 -2.25 20.59 18.42
N PRO A 625 -1.04 20.23 17.97
CA PRO A 625 -0.24 21.10 17.14
C PRO A 625 -0.88 21.30 15.75
N THR A 626 -0.86 22.55 15.26
CA THR A 626 -1.45 22.97 13.97
C THR A 626 -0.43 23.11 12.86
#